data_AF-A0A7S1X763-F1
#
_entry.id   AF-A0A7S1X763-F1
#
_cell.length_a   1.000
_cell.length_b   1.000
_cell.length_c   1.000
_cell.angle_alpha   90.00
_cell.angle_beta   90.00
_cell.angle_gamma   90.00
#
_symmetry.space_group_name_H-M   'P 1'
#
loop_
_entity.id
_entity.type
_entity.pdbx_description
1 polymer ?
#
loop_
_entity_poly.entity_id
_entity_poly.type
_entity_poly.pdbx_seq_one_letter_code
_entity_poly.pdbx_strand_id
1 'polypeptide(L)'
;QERSCAWTEFFHENTMHEAAEAEQVLAAHPLDAYARLMLSYSATRQTAKAQFTRLALALHPDKCANPRAGDAFAAVTTAWRTLTDKAAVEELDAAVATAADELRGWRRLMILTHPHNPSSIVESTA
;
A
#
# COMPACT_ATOMS: atom_id res chain seq x y z
N GLN A 1 -8.31 -28.42 -20.35
CA GLN A 1 -7.59 -27.54 -21.31
C GLN A 1 -8.20 -26.14 -21.19
N GLU A 2 -7.60 -25.01 -20.81
CA GLU A 2 -6.26 -24.42 -21.05
C GLU A 2 -5.98 -23.26 -20.05
N ARG A 3 -5.80 -23.50 -18.75
CA ARG A 3 -5.44 -22.39 -17.82
C ARG A 3 -4.23 -22.64 -16.92
N SER A 4 -3.57 -23.78 -17.10
CA SER A 4 -2.41 -24.16 -16.27
C SER A 4 -1.06 -23.69 -16.83
N CYS A 5 -0.95 -23.37 -18.13
CA CYS A 5 0.33 -23.06 -18.78
C CYS A 5 0.62 -21.56 -18.97
N ALA A 6 -0.37 -20.67 -18.79
CA ALA A 6 -0.17 -19.22 -18.98
C ALA A 6 0.72 -18.58 -17.90
N TRP A 7 0.96 -19.30 -16.80
CA TRP A 7 1.74 -18.79 -15.69
C TRP A 7 3.23 -18.76 -16.05
N THR A 8 3.79 -19.80 -16.69
CA THR A 8 5.24 -20.02 -16.81
C THR A 8 6.00 -19.08 -17.74
N GLU A 9 5.38 -18.51 -18.78
CA GLU A 9 6.08 -17.74 -19.82
C GLU A 9 6.25 -16.24 -19.51
N PHE A 10 5.47 -15.68 -18.59
CA PHE A 10 5.57 -14.26 -18.21
C PHE A 10 6.74 -13.95 -17.23
N PHE A 11 7.54 -14.95 -16.86
CA PHE A 11 8.29 -14.99 -15.58
C PHE A 11 9.76 -14.55 -15.59
N HIS A 12 10.37 -14.11 -16.69
CA HIS A 12 11.85 -14.12 -16.80
C HIS A 12 12.59 -12.77 -16.89
N GLU A 13 11.99 -11.64 -16.47
CA GLU A 13 12.65 -10.34 -16.72
C GLU A 13 12.61 -9.28 -15.60
N ASN A 14 12.45 -9.62 -14.30
CA ASN A 14 12.33 -8.58 -13.24
C ASN A 14 13.06 -8.79 -11.90
N THR A 15 14.19 -9.50 -11.88
CA THR A 15 14.93 -9.86 -10.65
C THR A 15 15.43 -8.68 -9.78
N MET A 16 15.56 -7.47 -10.32
CA MET A 16 16.06 -6.31 -9.54
C MET A 16 14.96 -5.45 -8.89
N HIS A 17 13.73 -5.47 -9.42
CA HIS A 17 12.61 -4.72 -8.82
C HIS A 17 11.94 -5.50 -7.67
N GLU A 18 12.00 -6.83 -7.72
CA GLU A 18 11.32 -7.73 -6.78
C GLU A 18 11.74 -7.53 -5.31
N ALA A 19 13.02 -7.24 -5.05
CA ALA A 19 13.52 -7.06 -3.68
C ALA A 19 13.03 -5.75 -3.05
N ALA A 20 13.05 -4.65 -3.81
CA ALA A 20 12.54 -3.36 -3.37
C ALA A 20 11.02 -3.40 -3.15
N GLU A 21 10.30 -4.13 -4.03
CA GLU A 21 8.86 -4.32 -3.89
C GLU A 21 8.51 -5.09 -2.62
N ALA A 22 9.26 -6.16 -2.29
CA ALA A 22 9.05 -6.93 -1.06
C ALA A 22 9.20 -6.04 0.18
N GLU A 23 10.21 -5.18 0.20
CA GLU A 23 10.45 -4.25 1.30
C GLU A 23 9.34 -3.21 1.43
N GLN A 24 8.88 -2.64 0.30
CA GLN A 24 7.79 -1.67 0.30
C GLN A 24 6.47 -2.27 0.79
N VAL A 25 6.15 -3.52 0.39
CA VAL A 25 4.97 -4.25 0.91
C VAL A 25 5.06 -4.42 2.42
N LEU A 26 6.24 -4.79 2.93
CA LEU A 26 6.45 -5.02 4.36
C LEU A 26 6.53 -3.73 5.17
N ALA A 27 6.93 -2.62 4.56
CA ALA A 27 6.89 -1.30 5.17
C ALA A 27 5.46 -0.77 5.34
N ALA A 28 4.50 -1.25 4.55
CA ALA A 28 3.10 -0.88 4.67
C ALA A 28 2.46 -1.47 5.94
N HIS A 29 1.58 -0.68 6.56
CA HIS A 29 0.89 -1.07 7.78
C HIS A 29 0.06 -2.36 7.57
N PRO A 30 0.03 -3.32 8.52
CA PRO A 30 -0.69 -4.59 8.33
C PRO A 30 -2.18 -4.47 8.05
N LEU A 31 -2.82 -3.43 8.59
CA LEU A 31 -4.24 -3.15 8.36
C LEU A 31 -4.51 -2.48 7.01
N ASP A 32 -3.49 -1.90 6.37
CA ASP A 32 -3.68 -1.19 5.10
C ASP A 32 -3.52 -2.14 3.91
N ALA A 33 -4.64 -2.72 3.49
CA ALA A 33 -4.70 -3.62 2.35
C ALA A 33 -4.39 -2.92 1.02
N TYR A 34 -4.69 -1.62 0.88
CA TYR A 34 -4.40 -0.86 -0.34
C TYR A 34 -2.91 -0.58 -0.46
N ALA A 35 -2.28 -0.10 0.62
CA ALA A 35 -0.84 0.15 0.65
C ALA A 35 -0.02 -1.14 0.42
N ARG A 36 -0.47 -2.28 0.98
CA ARG A 36 0.18 -3.58 0.75
C ARG A 36 0.11 -4.08 -0.69
N LEU A 37 -0.88 -3.64 -1.47
CA LEU A 37 -0.95 -3.89 -2.91
C LEU A 37 -0.36 -2.76 -3.75
N MET A 38 0.25 -1.76 -3.11
CA MET A 38 0.78 -0.54 -3.75
C MET A 38 -0.29 0.19 -4.58
N LEU A 39 -1.50 0.27 -4.05
CA LEU A 39 -2.65 0.90 -4.69
C LEU A 39 -3.09 2.15 -3.93
N SER A 40 -3.69 3.07 -4.69
CA SER A 40 -4.49 4.15 -4.12
C SER A 40 -5.80 3.60 -3.57
N TYR A 41 -6.37 4.26 -2.54
CA TYR A 41 -7.72 3.98 -2.04
C TYR A 41 -8.81 4.19 -3.11
N SER A 42 -8.51 4.92 -4.19
CA SER A 42 -9.40 5.08 -5.34
C SER A 42 -9.35 3.92 -6.35
N ALA A 43 -8.56 2.89 -6.08
CA ALA A 43 -8.37 1.77 -7.01
C ALA A 43 -9.63 0.90 -7.11
N THR A 44 -9.93 0.44 -8.32
CA THR A 44 -11.03 -0.50 -8.55
C THR A 44 -10.62 -1.92 -8.16
N ARG A 45 -11.62 -2.78 -7.91
CA ARG A 45 -11.39 -4.22 -7.67
C ARG A 45 -10.64 -4.90 -8.82
N GLN A 46 -10.87 -4.49 -10.07
CA GLN A 46 -10.15 -5.03 -11.23
C GLN A 46 -8.67 -4.68 -11.19
N THR A 47 -8.34 -3.41 -10.88
CA THR A 47 -6.94 -2.98 -10.72
C THR A 47 -6.27 -3.67 -9.52
N ALA A 48 -7.02 -3.90 -8.43
CA ALA A 48 -6.51 -4.63 -7.28
C ALA A 48 -6.16 -6.09 -7.60
N LYS A 49 -7.00 -6.76 -8.38
CA LYS A 49 -6.74 -8.12 -8.85
C LYS A 49 -5.52 -8.21 -9.75
N ALA A 50 -5.38 -7.25 -10.67
CA ALA A 50 -4.24 -7.19 -11.57
C ALA A 50 -2.93 -6.98 -10.78
N GLN A 51 -2.93 -6.08 -9.80
CA GLN A 51 -1.77 -5.87 -8.94
C GLN A 51 -1.44 -7.07 -8.06
N PHE A 52 -2.44 -7.68 -7.44
CA PHE A 52 -2.24 -8.91 -6.66
C PHE A 52 -1.56 -9.98 -7.51
N THR A 53 -2.03 -10.20 -8.74
CA THR A 53 -1.45 -11.21 -9.63
C THR A 53 0.01 -10.87 -9.95
N ARG A 54 0.33 -9.61 -10.27
CA ARG A 54 1.70 -9.17 -10.54
C ARG A 54 2.62 -9.36 -9.34
N LEU A 55 2.20 -8.91 -8.15
CA LEU A 55 2.97 -9.03 -6.92
C LEU A 55 3.15 -10.48 -6.47
N ALA A 56 2.11 -11.31 -6.61
CA ALA A 56 2.19 -12.74 -6.30
C ALA A 56 3.21 -13.47 -7.18
N LEU A 57 3.35 -13.06 -8.45
CA LEU A 57 4.36 -13.59 -9.36
C LEU A 57 5.77 -13.11 -8.99
N ALA A 58 5.92 -11.82 -8.72
CA ALA A 58 7.19 -11.19 -8.37
C ALA A 58 7.76 -11.68 -7.03
N LEU A 59 6.89 -11.87 -6.03
CA LEU A 59 7.25 -12.23 -4.66
C LEU A 59 7.15 -13.73 -4.38
N HIS A 60 7.07 -14.57 -5.42
CA HIS A 60 6.90 -16.00 -5.22
C HIS A 60 8.16 -16.61 -4.53
N PRO A 61 8.01 -17.36 -3.42
CA PRO A 61 9.15 -17.82 -2.62
C PRO A 61 10.06 -18.83 -3.34
N ASP A 62 9.57 -19.48 -4.40
CA ASP A 62 10.36 -20.42 -5.23
C ASP A 62 11.28 -19.72 -6.24
N LYS A 63 10.96 -18.47 -6.63
CA LYS A 63 11.67 -17.74 -7.69
C LYS A 63 12.45 -16.55 -7.17
N CYS A 64 12.00 -15.94 -6.09
CA CYS A 64 12.67 -14.78 -5.50
C CYS A 64 13.74 -15.26 -4.51
N ALA A 65 15.00 -14.90 -4.75
CA ALA A 65 16.12 -15.21 -3.86
C ALA A 65 16.12 -14.36 -2.57
N ASN A 66 15.15 -13.45 -2.40
CA ASN A 66 15.04 -12.59 -1.23
C ASN A 66 14.46 -13.39 -0.03
N PRO A 67 15.14 -13.42 1.13
CA PRO A 67 14.63 -14.11 2.32
C PRO A 67 13.27 -13.57 2.81
N ARG A 68 12.94 -12.32 2.47
CA ARG A 68 11.68 -11.66 2.87
C ARG A 68 10.54 -11.87 1.86
N ALA A 69 10.77 -12.54 0.73
CA ALA A 69 9.76 -12.76 -0.30
C ALA A 69 8.56 -13.55 0.24
N GLY A 70 8.79 -14.58 1.07
CA GLY A 70 7.73 -15.36 1.71
C GLY A 70 6.80 -14.51 2.58
N ASP A 71 7.38 -13.64 3.41
CA ASP A 71 6.62 -12.73 4.27
C ASP A 71 5.83 -11.70 3.46
N ALA A 72 6.46 -11.13 2.43
CA ALA A 72 5.81 -10.16 1.54
C ALA A 72 4.66 -10.82 0.75
N PHE A 73 4.83 -12.06 0.28
CA PHE A 73 3.79 -12.84 -0.38
C PHE A 73 2.60 -13.13 0.55
N ALA A 74 2.88 -13.50 1.80
CA ALA A 74 1.84 -13.70 2.81
C ALA A 74 1.08 -12.39 3.10
N ALA A 75 1.81 -11.27 3.17
CA ALA A 75 1.24 -9.94 3.36
C ALA A 75 0.30 -9.53 2.21
N VAL A 76 0.74 -9.71 0.97
CA VAL A 76 -0.05 -9.43 -0.26
C VAL A 76 -1.28 -10.34 -0.35
N THR A 77 -1.14 -11.62 -0.01
CA THR A 77 -2.26 -12.58 0.00
C THR A 77 -3.32 -12.21 1.03
N THR A 78 -2.89 -11.78 2.21
CA THR A 78 -3.79 -11.32 3.27
C THR A 78 -4.53 -10.05 2.83
N ALA A 79 -3.83 -9.07 2.26
CA ALA A 79 -4.43 -7.85 1.73
C ALA A 79 -5.48 -8.16 0.64
N TRP A 80 -5.18 -9.07 -0.29
CA TRP A 80 -6.14 -9.47 -1.32
C TRP A 80 -7.40 -10.14 -0.75
N ARG A 81 -7.26 -10.96 0.31
CA ARG A 81 -8.42 -11.55 1.01
C ARG A 81 -9.30 -10.46 1.62
N THR A 82 -8.70 -9.47 2.28
CA THR A 82 -9.41 -8.32 2.84
C THR A 82 -10.17 -7.56 1.76
N LEU A 83 -9.56 -7.26 0.61
CA LEU A 83 -10.23 -6.53 -0.48
C LEU A 83 -11.31 -7.32 -1.22
N THR A 84 -11.29 -8.65 -1.09
CA THR A 84 -12.31 -9.52 -1.69
C THR A 84 -13.57 -9.54 -0.82
N ASP A 85 -13.42 -9.47 0.50
CA ASP A 85 -14.53 -9.38 1.44
C ASP A 85 -15.10 -7.96 1.50
N LYS A 86 -16.40 -7.83 1.20
CA LYS A 86 -17.07 -6.53 1.18
C LYS A 86 -17.16 -5.92 2.58
N ALA A 87 -17.40 -6.73 3.61
CA ALA A 87 -17.55 -6.23 4.98
C ALA A 87 -16.21 -5.68 5.50
N ALA A 88 -15.12 -6.39 5.22
CA ALA A 88 -13.78 -5.97 5.62
C ALA A 88 -13.33 -4.68 4.90
N VAL A 89 -13.69 -4.50 3.62
CA VAL A 89 -13.44 -3.25 2.89
C VAL A 89 -14.20 -2.08 3.51
N GLU A 90 -15.48 -2.28 3.83
CA GLU A 90 -16.31 -1.24 4.44
C GLU A 90 -15.79 -0.82 5.81
N GLU A 91 -15.34 -1.78 6.63
CA GLU A 91 -14.69 -1.51 7.92
C GLU A 91 -13.36 -0.75 7.74
N LEU A 92 -12.53 -1.16 6.78
CA LEU A 92 -11.28 -0.49 6.46
C LEU A 92 -11.51 0.96 6.03
N ASP A 93 -12.45 1.20 5.13
CA ASP A 93 -12.79 2.54 4.63
C ASP A 93 -13.34 3.43 5.76
N ALA A 94 -14.16 2.87 6.64
CA ALA A 94 -14.68 3.59 7.81
C ALA A 94 -13.57 3.95 8.81
N ALA A 95 -12.63 3.03 9.06
CA ALA A 95 -11.48 3.28 9.93
C ALA A 95 -10.57 4.37 9.35
N VAL A 96 -10.30 4.33 8.05
CA VAL A 96 -9.49 5.35 7.34
C VAL A 96 -10.17 6.71 7.38
N ALA A 97 -11.48 6.78 7.15
CA ALA A 97 -12.25 8.02 7.23
C ALA A 97 -12.18 8.63 8.64
N THR A 98 -12.39 7.81 9.67
CA THR A 98 -12.32 8.24 11.08
C THR A 98 -10.93 8.79 11.42
N ALA A 99 -9.87 8.06 11.08
CA ALA A 99 -8.50 8.50 11.31
C ALA A 99 -8.18 9.80 10.55
N ALA A 100 -8.69 9.95 9.32
CA ALA A 100 -8.50 11.18 8.54
C ALA A 100 -9.20 12.38 9.19
N ASP A 101 -10.41 12.20 9.72
CA ASP A 101 -11.14 13.27 10.41
C ASP A 101 -10.48 13.68 11.73
N GLU A 102 -9.99 12.70 12.51
CA GLU A 102 -9.19 12.96 13.71
C GLU A 102 -7.94 13.77 13.37
N LEU A 103 -7.15 13.35 12.39
CA LEU A 103 -5.94 14.06 11.96
C LEU A 103 -6.25 15.48 11.44
N ARG A 104 -7.36 15.67 10.72
CA ARG A 104 -7.82 17.00 10.32
C ARG A 104 -8.18 17.85 11.53
N GLY A 105 -8.82 17.27 12.55
CA GLY A 105 -9.11 17.91 13.84
C GLY A 105 -7.84 18.37 14.55
N TRP A 106 -6.88 17.46 14.73
CA TRP A 106 -5.58 17.75 15.33
C TRP A 106 -4.81 18.81 14.56
N ARG A 107 -4.80 18.75 13.22
CA ARG A 107 -4.14 19.76 12.38
C ARG A 107 -4.75 21.14 12.56
N ARG A 108 -6.09 21.25 12.65
CA ARG A 108 -6.78 22.51 12.95
C ARG A 108 -6.35 23.07 14.32
N LEU A 109 -6.27 22.19 15.34
CA LEU A 109 -5.84 22.58 16.69
C LEU A 109 -4.36 22.96 16.76
N MET A 110 -3.46 22.28 16.04
CA MET A 110 -2.04 22.64 15.98
C MET A 110 -1.83 24.04 15.39
N ILE A 111 -2.55 24.38 14.32
CA ILE A 111 -2.52 25.73 13.73
C ILE A 111 -2.99 26.78 14.75
N LEU A 112 -3.98 26.44 15.58
CA LEU A 112 -4.54 27.36 16.56
C LEU A 112 -3.65 27.52 17.82
N THR A 113 -2.87 26.50 18.18
CA THR A 113 -2.06 26.46 19.42
C THR A 113 -0.61 26.92 19.24
N HIS A 114 -0.12 27.06 17.99
CA HIS A 114 1.20 27.63 17.69
C HIS A 114 1.06 28.88 16.79
N PRO A 115 0.82 30.08 17.35
CA PRO A 115 0.56 31.29 16.55
C PRO A 115 1.78 31.91 15.85
N HIS A 116 3.00 31.33 15.96
CA HIS A 116 4.16 31.87 15.25
C HIS A 116 4.35 31.22 13.87
N ASN A 117 3.67 31.82 12.90
CA ASN A 117 4.07 31.76 11.49
C ASN A 117 5.37 32.59 11.32
N PRO A 118 6.52 32.00 10.96
CA PRO A 118 7.76 32.77 10.77
C PRO A 118 7.77 33.65 9.51
N SER A 119 6.71 33.66 8.69
CA SER A 119 6.65 34.48 7.47
C SER A 119 6.37 35.97 7.68
N SER A 120 6.32 36.48 8.93
CA SER A 120 6.06 37.90 9.21
C SER A 120 7.30 38.75 9.54
N ILE A 121 8.52 38.24 9.34
CA ILE A 121 9.74 39.06 9.37
C ILE A 121 10.14 39.35 7.93
N VAL A 122 9.34 40.14 7.22
CA VAL A 122 9.81 40.90 6.07
C VAL A 122 9.96 42.35 6.51
N GLU A 123 11.22 42.68 6.81
CA GLU A 123 11.86 43.99 6.66
C GLU A 123 11.06 45.22 7.10
N SER A 124 11.22 45.56 8.38
CA SER A 124 11.23 46.95 8.83
C SER A 124 12.67 47.32 9.18
N THR A 125 13.45 47.71 8.17
CA THR A 125 14.70 48.46 8.39
C THR A 125 15.10 49.22 7.12
N ALA A 126 15.31 50.53 7.33
CA ALA A 126 15.89 51.56 6.48
C ALA A 126 14.94 52.29 5.51
#